data_AF-A0A7N0VED0-F1
#
_entry.id   AF-A0A7N0VED0-F1
#
_cell.length_a   1.000
_cell.length_b   1.000
_cell.length_c   1.000
_cell.angle_alpha   90.00
_cell.angle_beta   90.00
_cell.angle_gamma   90.00
#
_symmetry.space_group_name_H-M   'P 1'
#
loop_
_entity.id
_entity.type
_entity.pdbx_description
1 polymer ?
#
loop_
_entity_poly.entity_id
_entity_poly.type
_entity_poly.pdbx_seq_one_letter_code
_entity_poly.pdbx_strand_id
1 'polypeptide(L)'
;MAAHFHSNSSSTQLLVSPEASLPPMETTTDHVRNFGNFPPSTWSQVYITSTLNDVDLSSEWRQIEELKEKVGIKFDLYADKPLQRVTLIDSIQQLGLGYLFQEQIDQALKSMINEDVDGYGLHQMSLYFRLQRQHGHNVSSSIFKKFMGKDGALEEGFRSDMRDDRLHFG
;
A
#
# COMPACT_ATOMS: atom_id res chain seq x y z
N MET A 1 -36.85 -4.93 -58.18
CA MET A 1 -36.00 -5.98 -58.79
C MET A 1 -35.54 -6.90 -57.69
N ALA A 2 -36.25 -8.00 -57.49
CA ALA A 2 -35.95 -9.02 -56.48
C ALA A 2 -35.33 -10.23 -57.20
N ALA A 3 -34.10 -10.60 -56.83
CA ALA A 3 -33.43 -11.77 -57.38
C ALA A 3 -33.51 -12.92 -56.36
N HIS A 4 -34.15 -14.00 -56.79
CA HIS A 4 -34.22 -15.28 -56.10
C HIS A 4 -32.83 -15.93 -56.05
N PHE A 5 -32.35 -16.28 -54.86
CA PHE A 5 -31.21 -17.18 -54.68
C PHE A 5 -31.71 -18.57 -54.28
N HIS A 6 -31.30 -19.56 -55.07
CA HIS A 6 -31.59 -20.97 -54.85
C HIS A 6 -30.65 -21.52 -53.77
N SER A 7 -31.22 -22.14 -52.73
CA SER A 7 -30.48 -22.94 -51.74
C SER A 7 -29.97 -24.22 -52.39
N ASN A 8 -28.66 -24.43 -52.39
CA ASN A 8 -28.06 -25.71 -52.73
C ASN A 8 -27.63 -26.41 -51.42
N SER A 9 -28.34 -27.48 -51.07
CA SER A 9 -28.00 -28.34 -49.93
C SER A 9 -26.93 -29.34 -50.38
N SER A 10 -25.72 -29.21 -49.87
CA SER A 10 -24.67 -30.23 -50.03
C SER A 10 -24.47 -30.93 -48.69
N SER A 11 -25.00 -32.16 -48.60
CA SER A 11 -24.77 -33.08 -47.49
C SER A 11 -23.29 -33.46 -47.41
N THR A 12 -22.60 -32.98 -46.38
CA THR A 12 -21.28 -33.48 -46.00
C THR A 12 -21.45 -34.83 -45.28
N GLN A 13 -21.00 -35.90 -45.93
CA GLN A 13 -20.84 -37.22 -45.32
C GLN A 13 -19.71 -37.16 -44.27
N LEU A 14 -19.99 -37.59 -43.04
CA LEU A 14 -18.99 -37.72 -41.98
C LEU A 14 -18.06 -38.90 -42.28
N LEU A 15 -16.77 -38.62 -42.44
CA LEU A 15 -15.72 -39.63 -42.56
C LEU A 15 -15.55 -40.32 -41.19
N VAL A 16 -15.99 -41.57 -41.06
CA VAL A 16 -15.70 -42.43 -39.90
C VAL A 16 -14.22 -42.80 -39.94
N SER A 17 -13.46 -42.33 -38.96
CA SER A 17 -12.09 -42.75 -38.70
C SER A 17 -12.06 -44.21 -38.21
N PRO A 18 -11.05 -45.03 -38.60
CA PRO A 18 -10.92 -46.37 -38.08
C PRO A 18 -10.50 -46.31 -36.61
N GLU A 19 -11.16 -47.13 -35.79
CA GLU A 19 -10.87 -47.32 -34.38
C GLU A 19 -9.45 -47.86 -34.21
N ALA A 20 -8.55 -47.02 -33.69
CA ALA A 20 -7.18 -47.42 -33.39
C ALA A 20 -7.21 -48.34 -32.16
N SER A 21 -6.95 -49.63 -32.38
CA SER A 21 -6.74 -50.60 -31.33
C SER A 21 -5.55 -50.15 -30.46
N LEU A 22 -5.82 -49.85 -29.18
CA LEU A 22 -4.78 -49.52 -28.20
C LEU A 22 -3.82 -50.71 -28.03
N PRO A 23 -2.48 -50.48 -28.01
CA PRO A 23 -1.53 -51.53 -27.69
C PRO A 23 -1.69 -51.99 -26.23
N PRO A 24 -1.29 -53.24 -25.90
CA PRO A 24 -1.43 -53.77 -24.54
C PRO A 24 -0.65 -52.90 -23.56
N MET A 25 -1.25 -52.55 -22.42
CA MET A 25 -0.58 -51.78 -21.37
C MET A 25 0.63 -52.55 -20.84
N GLU A 26 1.82 -52.15 -21.30
CA GLU A 26 3.06 -52.52 -20.62
C GLU A 26 3.15 -51.75 -19.30
N THR A 27 3.35 -52.51 -18.23
CA THR A 27 3.40 -52.08 -16.84
C THR A 27 4.71 -51.34 -16.61
N THR A 28 4.77 -50.05 -16.94
CA THR A 28 5.96 -49.23 -16.69
C THR A 28 5.79 -48.36 -15.45
N THR A 29 6.50 -48.78 -14.41
CA THR A 29 7.01 -48.01 -13.27
C THR A 29 6.00 -47.27 -12.41
N ASP A 30 5.79 -47.83 -11.22
CA ASP A 30 5.17 -47.22 -10.05
C ASP A 30 5.86 -45.87 -9.74
N HIS A 31 5.34 -44.78 -10.30
CA HIS A 31 5.75 -43.43 -9.94
C HIS A 31 5.18 -43.15 -8.55
N VAL A 32 5.93 -43.56 -7.52
CA VAL A 32 5.66 -43.15 -6.13
C VAL A 32 5.67 -41.63 -6.08
N ARG A 33 4.49 -41.01 -6.09
CA ARG A 33 4.35 -39.57 -5.85
C ARG A 33 4.82 -39.31 -4.43
N ASN A 34 5.91 -38.56 -4.29
CA ASN A 34 6.31 -38.02 -3.00
C ASN A 34 5.29 -36.96 -2.59
N PHE A 35 4.31 -37.33 -1.76
CA PHE A 35 3.39 -36.39 -1.16
C PHE A 35 4.17 -35.58 -0.13
N GLY A 36 4.49 -34.33 -0.47
CA GLY A 36 5.13 -33.42 0.48
C GLY A 36 4.23 -33.24 1.70
N ASN A 37 4.76 -33.51 2.89
CA ASN A 37 4.08 -33.33 4.18
C ASN A 37 4.01 -31.83 4.54
N PHE A 38 3.32 -31.03 3.72
CA PHE A 38 3.10 -29.63 4.00
C PHE A 38 2.05 -29.47 5.11
N PRO A 39 2.26 -28.52 6.05
CA PRO A 39 1.24 -28.22 7.05
C PRO A 39 -0.02 -27.65 6.37
N PRO A 40 -1.20 -27.89 6.96
CA PRO A 40 -2.46 -27.36 6.43
C PRO A 40 -2.47 -25.83 6.45
N SER A 41 -3.36 -25.23 5.66
CA SER A 41 -3.52 -23.77 5.64
C SER A 41 -3.90 -23.24 7.02
N THR A 42 -3.24 -22.15 7.43
CA THR A 42 -3.62 -21.38 8.63
C THR A 42 -4.97 -20.68 8.45
N TRP A 43 -5.36 -20.42 7.21
CA TRP A 43 -6.68 -19.92 6.84
C TRP A 43 -7.67 -21.08 6.87
N SER A 44 -8.54 -21.08 7.88
CA SER A 44 -9.64 -22.04 7.97
C SER A 44 -10.72 -21.72 6.94
N GLN A 45 -11.48 -22.74 6.54
CA GLN A 45 -12.61 -22.57 5.61
C GLN A 45 -13.63 -21.54 6.13
N VAL A 46 -13.74 -21.36 7.45
CA VAL A 46 -14.62 -20.39 8.10
C VAL A 46 -14.34 -18.96 7.63
N TYR A 47 -13.08 -18.55 7.45
CA TYR A 47 -12.73 -17.22 6.93
C TYR A 47 -13.05 -17.05 5.45
N ILE A 48 -12.98 -18.14 4.69
CA ILE A 48 -13.23 -18.12 3.23
C ILE A 48 -14.74 -18.09 2.97
N THR A 49 -15.52 -18.80 3.77
CA THR A 49 -16.97 -18.93 3.61
C THR A 49 -17.77 -17.96 4.49
N SER A 50 -17.11 -17.17 5.34
CA SER A 50 -17.80 -16.16 6.13
C SER A 50 -18.37 -15.10 5.21
N THR A 51 -19.69 -15.03 5.15
CA THR A 51 -20.41 -13.91 4.57
C THR A 51 -20.48 -12.80 5.61
N LEU A 52 -20.21 -11.56 5.21
CA LEU A 52 -20.55 -10.41 6.05
C LEU A 52 -22.07 -10.44 6.24
N ASN A 53 -22.51 -10.72 7.47
CA ASN A 53 -23.90 -10.50 7.84
C ASN A 53 -24.19 -9.00 7.68
N ASP A 54 -25.45 -8.66 7.40
CA ASP A 54 -25.90 -7.26 7.29
C ASP A 54 -25.88 -6.61 8.68
N VAL A 55 -24.68 -6.24 9.11
CA VAL A 55 -24.42 -5.52 10.36
C VAL A 55 -24.67 -4.06 10.06
N ASP A 56 -25.64 -3.45 10.75
CA ASP A 56 -25.83 -2.01 10.69
C ASP A 56 -24.59 -1.32 11.29
N LEU A 57 -23.81 -0.67 10.43
CA LEU A 57 -22.61 0.09 10.78
C LEU A 57 -22.82 1.60 10.60
N SER A 58 -24.07 2.07 10.50
CA SER A 58 -24.39 3.47 10.20
C SER A 58 -23.80 4.44 11.23
N SER A 59 -23.77 4.05 12.51
CA SER A 59 -23.16 4.86 13.57
C SER A 59 -21.64 4.99 13.43
N GLU A 60 -20.97 3.89 13.11
CA GLU A 60 -19.53 3.78 12.92
C GLU A 60 -19.12 4.60 11.70
N TRP A 61 -19.87 4.50 10.59
CA TRP A 61 -19.67 5.32 9.40
C TRP A 61 -19.78 6.81 9.71
N ARG A 62 -20.77 7.23 10.50
CA ARG A 62 -20.89 8.62 10.93
C ARG A 62 -19.67 9.07 11.73
N GLN A 63 -19.20 8.26 12.67
CA GLN A 63 -18.00 8.56 13.46
C GLN A 63 -16.74 8.66 12.59
N ILE A 64 -16.58 7.78 11.59
CA ILE A 64 -15.47 7.82 10.65
C ILE A 64 -15.46 9.14 9.88
N GLU A 65 -16.60 9.57 9.35
CA GLU A 65 -16.70 10.83 8.61
C GLU A 65 -16.42 12.05 9.51
N GLU A 66 -16.95 12.07 10.74
CA GLU A 66 -16.65 13.12 11.72
C GLU A 66 -15.15 13.18 12.07
N LEU A 67 -14.50 12.03 12.23
CA LEU A 67 -13.06 11.97 12.50
C LEU A 67 -12.24 12.40 11.30
N LYS A 68 -12.66 12.00 10.09
CA LYS A 68 -12.02 12.41 8.84
C LYS A 68 -12.07 13.92 8.66
N GLU A 69 -13.22 14.54 8.92
CA GLU A 69 -13.39 16.00 8.89
C GLU A 69 -12.47 16.67 9.91
N LYS A 70 -12.42 16.18 11.16
CA LYS A 70 -11.53 16.72 12.20
C LYS A 70 -10.06 16.66 11.80
N VAL A 71 -9.63 15.59 11.13
CA VAL A 71 -8.26 15.49 10.60
C VAL A 71 -8.05 16.48 9.45
N GLY A 72 -9.04 16.64 8.56
CA GLY A 72 -9.03 17.68 7.52
C GLY A 72 -8.80 19.08 8.09
N ILE A 73 -9.56 19.46 9.12
CA ILE A 73 -9.42 20.77 9.80
C ILE A 73 -8.01 20.95 10.40
N LYS A 74 -7.36 19.87 10.84
CA LYS A 74 -5.99 19.96 11.37
C LYS A 74 -4.96 20.33 10.30
N PHE A 75 -5.18 20.00 9.03
CA PHE A 75 -4.29 20.46 7.96
C PHE A 75 -4.30 21.99 7.85
N ASP A 76 -5.50 22.59 7.90
CA ASP A 76 -5.66 24.05 7.86
C ASP A 76 -5.11 24.71 9.13
N LEU A 77 -5.42 24.14 10.30
CA LEU A 77 -4.94 24.66 11.59
C LEU A 77 -3.41 24.64 11.72
N TYR A 78 -2.74 23.73 10.99
CA TYR A 78 -1.29 23.61 10.98
C TYR A 78 -0.65 24.20 9.72
N ALA A 79 -1.40 24.97 8.91
CA ALA A 79 -0.91 25.61 7.68
C ALA A 79 0.21 26.65 7.91
N ASP A 80 0.41 27.12 9.14
CA ASP A 80 1.51 28.01 9.55
C ASP A 80 2.46 27.36 10.58
N LYS A 81 2.22 26.09 10.91
CA LYS A 81 2.91 25.33 11.96
C LYS A 81 3.60 24.11 11.37
N PRO A 82 4.80 24.29 10.80
CA PRO A 82 5.36 23.28 9.91
C PRO A 82 5.79 22.03 10.67
N LEU A 83 6.24 22.15 11.92
CA LEU A 83 6.54 21.01 12.81
C LEU A 83 5.30 20.14 13.04
N GLN A 84 4.17 20.74 13.42
CA GLN A 84 2.91 20.04 13.65
C GLN A 84 2.39 19.42 12.36
N ARG A 85 2.59 20.09 11.21
CA ARG A 85 2.21 19.58 9.89
C ARG A 85 2.99 18.32 9.52
N VAL A 86 4.32 18.31 9.68
CA VAL A 86 5.17 17.12 9.44
C VAL A 86 4.70 15.94 10.31
N THR A 87 4.50 16.17 11.61
CA THR A 87 4.08 15.11 12.54
C THR A 87 2.68 14.57 12.23
N LEU A 88 1.75 15.43 11.83
CA LEU A 88 0.41 15.02 11.41
C LEU A 88 0.48 14.09 10.18
N ILE A 89 1.22 14.49 9.15
CA ILE A 89 1.38 13.71 7.92
C ILE A 89 1.99 12.34 8.24
N ASP A 90 3.07 12.32 9.03
CA ASP A 90 3.72 11.07 9.39
C ASP A 90 2.78 10.14 10.16
N SER A 91 2.01 10.68 11.11
CA SER A 91 1.03 9.90 11.88
C SER A 91 -0.04 9.29 10.98
N ILE A 92 -0.60 10.06 10.04
CA ILE A 92 -1.59 9.58 9.07
C ILE A 92 -1.03 8.45 8.21
N GLN A 93 0.21 8.58 7.75
CA GLN A 93 0.87 7.55 6.95
C GLN A 93 1.17 6.28 7.76
N GLN A 94 1.65 6.40 9.00
CA GLN A 94 1.93 5.26 9.87
C GLN A 94 0.65 4.49 10.25
N LEU A 95 -0.50 5.18 10.33
CA LEU A 95 -1.80 4.55 10.56
C LEU A 95 -2.39 3.89 9.30
N GLY A 96 -1.73 3.99 8.14
CA GLY A 96 -2.25 3.47 6.88
C GLY A 96 -3.42 4.27 6.31
N LEU A 97 -3.63 5.51 6.78
CA LEU A 97 -4.73 6.38 6.39
C LEU A 97 -4.35 7.40 5.31
N GLY A 98 -3.11 7.38 4.82
CA GLY A 98 -2.61 8.34 3.82
C GLY A 98 -3.47 8.42 2.54
N TYR A 99 -4.12 7.32 2.16
CA TYR A 99 -4.99 7.30 0.98
C TYR A 99 -6.25 8.17 1.12
N LEU A 100 -6.69 8.48 2.35
CA LEU A 100 -7.86 9.34 2.60
C LEU A 100 -7.56 10.83 2.46
N PHE A 101 -6.27 11.21 2.54
CA PHE A 101 -5.82 12.60 2.61
C PHE A 101 -4.75 12.93 1.57
N GLN A 102 -4.75 12.22 0.43
CA GLN A 102 -3.70 12.35 -0.59
C GLN A 102 -3.51 13.80 -1.04
N GLU A 103 -4.60 14.49 -1.35
CA GLU A 103 -4.54 15.87 -1.81
C GLU A 103 -4.01 16.82 -0.74
N GLN A 104 -4.50 16.71 0.50
CA GLN A 104 -4.05 17.54 1.61
C GLN A 104 -2.56 17.32 1.93
N ILE A 105 -2.12 16.05 1.91
CA ILE A 105 -0.72 15.69 2.13
C ILE A 105 0.16 16.26 1.01
N ASP A 106 -0.23 16.10 -0.25
CA ASP A 106 0.53 16.60 -1.40
C ASP A 106 0.66 18.13 -1.37
N GLN A 107 -0.45 18.83 -1.10
CA GLN A 107 -0.47 20.29 -0.99
C GLN A 107 0.40 20.76 0.19
N ALA A 108 0.25 20.11 1.34
CA ALA A 108 1.07 20.40 2.52
C ALA A 108 2.56 20.23 2.20
N LEU A 109 2.99 19.08 1.69
CA LEU A 109 4.41 18.82 1.42
C LEU A 109 5.00 19.76 0.37
N LYS A 110 4.23 20.11 -0.67
CA LYS A 110 4.65 21.10 -1.68
C LYS A 110 4.86 22.48 -1.05
N SER A 111 3.97 22.92 -0.18
CA SER A 111 4.08 24.22 0.50
C SER A 111 5.35 24.31 1.37
N MET A 112 5.78 23.18 1.93
CA MET A 112 6.91 23.12 2.88
C MET A 112 8.28 23.04 2.20
N ILE A 113 8.38 22.95 0.87
CA ILE A 113 9.67 22.87 0.16
C ILE A 113 10.49 24.16 0.37
N ASN A 114 9.81 25.31 0.44
CA ASN A 114 10.44 26.62 0.58
C ASN A 114 10.35 27.18 2.01
N GLU A 115 9.85 26.39 2.97
CA GLU A 115 9.80 26.80 4.37
C GLU A 115 11.19 26.74 5.01
N ASP A 116 11.45 27.65 5.93
CA ASP A 116 12.65 27.61 6.75
C ASP A 116 12.57 26.46 7.77
N VAL A 117 13.44 25.48 7.59
CA VAL A 117 13.57 24.29 8.46
C VAL A 117 14.79 24.37 9.38
N ASP A 118 15.45 25.52 9.48
CA ASP A 118 16.65 25.69 10.31
C ASP A 118 16.36 25.49 11.79
N GLY A 119 15.13 25.76 12.25
CA GLY A 119 14.67 25.48 13.61
C GLY A 119 14.43 24.01 13.94
N TYR A 120 14.50 23.09 12.97
CA TYR A 120 14.15 21.68 13.20
C TYR A 120 15.26 20.96 13.97
N GLY A 121 14.89 20.13 14.94
CA GLY A 121 15.77 19.14 15.55
C GLY A 121 16.07 17.97 14.60
N LEU A 122 16.93 17.04 15.03
CA LEU A 122 17.37 15.93 14.17
C LEU A 122 16.18 15.04 13.78
N HIS A 123 15.33 14.70 14.74
CA HIS A 123 14.12 13.91 14.50
C HIS A 123 13.20 14.56 13.46
N GLN A 124 12.87 15.86 13.64
CA GLN A 124 11.95 16.56 12.75
C GLN A 124 12.56 16.78 11.36
N MET A 125 13.86 17.07 11.28
CA MET A 125 14.56 17.17 9.99
C MET A 125 14.54 15.82 9.25
N SER A 126 14.72 14.71 9.99
CA SER A 126 14.68 13.36 9.43
C SER A 126 13.29 13.00 8.88
N LEU A 127 12.24 13.34 9.63
CA LEU A 127 10.86 13.19 9.20
C LEU A 127 10.58 14.00 7.93
N TYR A 128 10.88 15.30 7.96
CA TYR A 128 10.71 16.19 6.81
C TYR A 128 11.42 15.64 5.57
N PHE A 129 12.71 15.31 5.69
CA PHE A 129 13.49 14.77 4.59
C PHE A 129 12.88 13.50 4.01
N ARG A 130 12.50 12.56 4.88
CA ARG A 130 11.90 11.29 4.46
C ARG A 130 10.58 11.53 3.72
N LEU A 131 9.68 12.33 4.30
CA LEU A 131 8.38 12.62 3.69
C LEU A 131 8.55 13.28 2.31
N GLN A 132 9.41 14.29 2.21
CA GLN A 132 9.66 14.96 0.93
C GLN A 132 10.19 14.00 -0.13
N ARG A 133 11.16 13.14 0.22
CA ARG A 133 11.73 12.14 -0.70
C ARG A 133 10.74 11.07 -1.11
N GLN A 134 9.90 10.59 -0.17
CA GLN A 134 8.85 9.59 -0.46
C GLN A 134 7.83 10.12 -1.46
N HIS A 135 7.59 11.42 -1.47
CA HIS A 135 6.69 12.12 -2.40
C HIS A 135 7.40 12.65 -3.66
N GLY A 136 8.65 12.23 -3.90
CA GLY A 136 9.39 12.55 -5.13
C GLY A 136 10.03 13.94 -5.15
N HIS A 137 9.98 14.71 -4.07
CA HIS A 137 10.64 16.01 -3.98
C HIS A 137 12.15 15.84 -3.80
N ASN A 138 12.93 16.61 -4.56
CA ASN A 138 14.40 16.53 -4.52
C ASN A 138 14.99 17.43 -3.43
N VAL A 139 14.87 17.00 -2.17
CA VAL A 139 15.51 17.70 -1.03
C VAL A 139 16.95 17.21 -0.86
N SER A 140 17.89 18.14 -0.82
CA SER A 140 19.31 17.84 -0.62
C SER A 140 19.59 17.27 0.77
N SER A 141 20.47 16.27 0.89
CA SER A 141 20.93 15.76 2.19
C SER A 141 21.78 16.78 2.96
N SER A 142 22.16 17.89 2.34
CA SER A 142 22.91 18.97 3.00
C SER A 142 22.18 19.62 4.17
N ILE A 143 20.85 19.46 4.28
CA ILE A 143 20.07 19.95 5.43
C ILE A 143 20.51 19.30 6.76
N PHE A 144 21.17 18.13 6.70
CA PHE A 144 21.69 17.47 7.90
C PHE A 144 23.04 18.00 8.36
N LYS A 145 23.73 18.85 7.58
CA LYS A 145 25.08 19.33 7.90
C LYS A 145 25.19 19.96 9.29
N LYS A 146 24.13 20.60 9.78
CA LYS A 146 24.10 21.22 11.12
C LYS A 146 24.15 20.22 12.28
N PHE A 147 23.91 18.93 12.02
CA PHE A 147 24.00 17.85 13.00
C PHE A 147 25.30 17.06 12.89
N MET A 148 26.16 17.41 11.92
CA MET A 148 27.37 16.68 11.60
C MET A 148 28.58 17.43 12.15
N GLY A 149 29.49 16.70 12.81
CA GLY A 149 30.76 17.19 13.27
C GLY A 149 31.74 17.45 12.13
N LYS A 150 32.90 18.02 12.47
CA LYS A 150 33.97 18.36 11.50
C LYS A 150 34.54 17.14 10.77
N ASP A 151 34.46 15.98 11.40
CA ASP A 151 34.87 14.68 10.86
C ASP A 151 33.83 14.07 9.91
N GLY A 152 32.66 14.71 9.77
CA GLY A 152 31.54 14.19 8.98
C GLY A 152 30.79 13.06 9.68
N ALA A 153 30.95 12.88 10.98
CA ALA A 153 30.12 12.00 11.80
C ALA A 153 28.96 12.79 12.44
N LEU A 154 27.90 12.10 12.87
CA LEU A 154 26.84 12.75 13.67
C LEU A 154 27.40 13.20 15.02
N GLU A 155 27.19 14.46 15.39
CA GLU A 155 27.70 14.98 16.66
C GLU A 155 27.11 14.20 17.85
N GLU A 156 27.93 14.02 18.89
CA GLU A 156 27.58 13.19 20.06
C GLU A 156 26.33 13.69 20.78
N GLY A 157 26.11 15.02 20.82
CA GLY A 157 24.93 15.64 21.42
C GLY A 157 23.59 15.25 20.76
N PHE A 158 23.60 14.80 19.50
CA PHE A 158 22.40 14.31 18.81
C PHE A 158 22.23 12.80 18.85
N ARG A 159 23.21 12.05 19.39
CA ARG A 159 23.13 10.59 19.48
C ARG A 159 22.13 10.12 20.53
N SER A 160 21.91 10.91 21.58
CA SER A 160 20.92 10.61 22.62
C SER A 160 19.48 10.83 22.15
N ASP A 161 19.26 11.66 21.13
CA ASP A 161 17.94 11.89 20.49
C ASP A 161 17.44 10.65 19.72
N MET A 162 18.25 9.59 19.62
CA MET A 162 17.90 8.34 18.95
C MET A 162 17.07 7.36 19.82
N ARG A 163 16.60 7.78 21.01
CA ARG A 163 15.79 6.93 21.87
C ARG A 163 14.62 7.69 22.53
N ASP A 164 13.42 7.17 22.23
CA ASP A 164 12.27 7.04 23.15
C ASP A 164 11.06 7.98 23.00
N ASP A 165 10.45 8.02 21.81
CA ASP A 165 9.13 8.67 21.64
C ASP A 165 7.99 7.66 21.37
N ARG A 166 8.25 6.34 21.50
CA ARG A 166 7.27 5.30 21.18
C ARG A 166 6.21 5.05 22.28
N LEU A 167 6.14 5.89 23.32
CA LEU A 167 5.32 5.66 24.51
C LEU A 167 4.41 6.82 24.96
N HIS A 168 4.07 7.79 24.11
CA HIS A 168 3.10 8.85 24.48
C HIS A 168 1.93 8.99 23.48
N PHE A 169 1.26 7.87 23.20
CA PHE A 169 -0.15 7.90 22.79
C PHE A 169 -0.95 7.12 23.83
N GLY A 170 -1.48 7.85 24.81
CA GLY A 170 -2.42 7.39 25.83
C GLY A 170 -3.49 8.47 26.03
#